data_AF-W2NIZ5-F1
#
_entry.id   AF-W2NIZ5-F1
#
_cell.length_a   1.000
_cell.length_b   1.000
_cell.length_c   1.000
_cell.angle_alpha   90.00
_cell.angle_beta   90.00
_cell.angle_gamma   90.00
#
_symmetry.space_group_name_H-M   'P 1'
#
loop_
_entity.id
_entity.type
_entity.pdbx_description
1 polymer ?
#
loop_
_entity_poly.entity_id
_entity_poly.type
_entity_poly.pdbx_seq_one_letter_code
_entity_poly.pdbx_strand_id
1 'polypeptide(L)'
;MRLLLGACGPSTPVRVRGISGGDWRSRIKSKSGRMPIYRDEIARKLAQVPVEERFVVRRTAIDAGITRHLVTAMLKEGRLHRSSTRIKPALTAQNKHMRVEHVLSYIDDESHEFESMENVVHIDEKRFNQDTNKRTYMLLDEELHPQRDRKSKNFIPKTMFLAAVARPTYDFHRKCRCNGKIGIWALTEEYVAQRSSQYRPTGTICTRNIESIDREQDNAKPHISPFDPDILAAGLEGGWSIRLIFQPPNSPDLNVLDLGLFASIQSLQYRIPIYKFTDLIDAVDDAYKTMSADTLDDIFLTLQSYMLCILKEDGGNQYKLPHMGKAKLRRANCLPRDLTCELELYQNAAEWRSWQCSSLW
;
A
#
# COMPACT_ATOMS: atom_id res chain seq x y z
N MET A 1 -24.64 -72.53 16.02
CA MET A 1 -23.60 -73.50 16.44
C MET A 1 -23.32 -73.28 17.93
N ARG A 2 -23.23 -74.36 18.71
CA ARG A 2 -22.89 -74.51 20.16
C ARG A 2 -21.59 -73.74 20.56
N LEU A 3 -21.23 -73.37 21.81
CA LEU A 3 -21.34 -74.03 23.14
C LEU A 3 -21.01 -73.04 24.31
N LEU A 4 -21.42 -73.42 25.54
CA LEU A 4 -21.33 -72.77 26.88
C LEU A 4 -19.95 -72.93 27.59
N LEU A 5 -19.65 -72.23 28.71
CA LEU A 5 -19.84 -72.64 30.13
C LEU A 5 -19.38 -71.47 31.05
N GLY A 6 -19.92 -71.14 32.23
CA GLY A 6 -20.95 -71.68 33.12
C GLY A 6 -21.08 -70.72 34.33
N ALA A 7 -22.25 -70.67 34.97
CA ALA A 7 -22.69 -69.64 35.91
C ALA A 7 -22.40 -69.91 37.40
N CYS A 8 -22.46 -68.86 38.23
CA CYS A 8 -23.38 -68.67 39.40
C CYS A 8 -22.77 -67.75 40.50
N GLY A 9 -23.56 -66.76 40.95
CA GLY A 9 -23.28 -65.85 42.10
C GLY A 9 -23.80 -66.42 43.43
N PRO A 10 -24.34 -65.61 44.38
CA PRO A 10 -24.21 -64.18 44.63
C PRO A 10 -23.67 -63.85 46.06
N SER A 11 -23.60 -62.55 46.37
CA SER A 11 -22.85 -61.87 47.43
C SER A 11 -23.58 -61.67 48.77
N THR A 12 -22.80 -61.41 49.84
CA THR A 12 -23.21 -60.65 51.03
C THR A 12 -22.13 -59.63 51.42
N PRO A 13 -22.46 -58.37 51.77
CA PRO A 13 -21.48 -57.35 52.13
C PRO A 13 -21.33 -57.22 53.66
N VAL A 14 -20.08 -57.17 54.15
CA VAL A 14 -19.76 -56.88 55.56
C VAL A 14 -19.40 -55.41 55.73
N ARG A 15 -20.03 -54.75 56.70
CA ARG A 15 -19.74 -53.37 57.15
C ARG A 15 -18.32 -53.28 57.73
N VAL A 16 -17.57 -52.24 57.35
CA VAL A 16 -16.38 -51.79 58.10
C VAL A 16 -16.56 -50.35 58.55
N ARG A 17 -16.09 -50.11 59.77
CA ARG A 17 -16.33 -48.98 60.67
C ARG A 17 -15.83 -47.64 60.12
N GLY A 18 -16.57 -46.57 60.45
CA GLY A 18 -16.20 -45.19 60.15
C GLY A 18 -14.94 -44.73 60.86
N ILE A 19 -14.11 -43.97 60.15
CA ILE A 19 -12.98 -43.22 60.68
C ILE A 19 -13.52 -41.91 61.25
N SER A 20 -13.31 -41.72 62.55
CA SER A 20 -13.63 -40.50 63.28
C SER A 20 -12.63 -39.39 62.98
N GLY A 21 -13.16 -38.21 62.62
CA GLY A 21 -12.60 -36.92 63.04
C GLY A 21 -11.45 -36.35 62.21
N GLY A 22 -11.79 -35.59 61.17
CA GLY A 22 -10.91 -34.57 60.58
C GLY A 22 -11.74 -33.36 60.18
N ASP A 23 -11.38 -32.18 60.68
CA ASP A 23 -12.00 -30.90 60.32
C ASP A 23 -11.90 -30.66 58.80
N TRP A 24 -13.04 -30.59 58.11
CA TRP A 24 -13.18 -30.54 56.65
C TRP A 24 -12.98 -29.13 56.07
N ARG A 25 -12.57 -28.17 56.91
CA ARG A 25 -12.33 -26.79 56.48
C ARG A 25 -11.17 -26.74 55.49
N SER A 26 -11.43 -26.21 54.29
CA SER A 26 -10.41 -26.05 53.26
C SER A 26 -9.24 -25.24 53.83
N ARG A 27 -8.01 -25.78 53.75
CA ARG A 27 -6.77 -25.08 54.13
C ARG A 27 -6.37 -23.94 53.19
N ILE A 28 -7.24 -23.64 52.24
CA ILE A 28 -7.05 -22.63 51.22
C ILE A 28 -7.27 -21.27 51.90
N LYS A 29 -6.20 -20.47 52.02
CA LYS A 29 -6.26 -19.11 52.59
C LYS A 29 -7.28 -18.28 51.78
N SER A 30 -8.11 -17.48 52.44
CA SER A 30 -9.26 -16.75 51.85
C SER A 30 -8.95 -15.83 50.65
N LYS A 31 -7.67 -15.56 50.35
CA LYS A 31 -7.20 -14.87 49.14
C LYS A 31 -6.28 -15.77 48.30
N SER A 32 -6.72 -16.98 48.00
CA SER A 32 -6.00 -17.94 47.16
C SER A 32 -6.47 -17.80 45.71
N GLY A 33 -5.75 -17.02 44.93
CA GLY A 33 -5.98 -16.85 43.51
C GLY A 33 -4.86 -16.05 42.90
N ARG A 34 -4.68 -16.16 41.58
CA ARG A 34 -3.75 -15.27 40.87
C ARG A 34 -4.29 -13.85 40.99
N MET A 35 -3.51 -12.95 41.59
CA MET A 35 -3.90 -11.54 41.73
C MET A 35 -4.25 -10.93 40.36
N PRO A 36 -5.29 -10.08 40.28
CA PRO A 36 -5.62 -9.37 39.06
C PRO A 36 -4.41 -8.58 38.59
N ILE A 37 -4.04 -8.75 37.32
CA ILE A 37 -2.93 -8.01 36.73
C ILE A 37 -3.50 -6.69 36.20
N TYR A 38 -3.14 -5.59 36.84
CA TYR A 38 -3.61 -4.25 36.46
C TYR A 38 -2.94 -3.82 35.15
N ARG A 39 -3.72 -3.89 34.07
CA ARG A 39 -3.30 -3.52 32.71
C ARG A 39 -2.82 -2.07 32.60
N ASP A 40 -3.36 -1.18 33.43
CA ASP A 40 -2.94 0.23 33.47
C ASP A 40 -1.52 0.40 34.04
N GLU A 41 -1.14 -0.43 35.00
CA GLU A 41 0.22 -0.45 35.55
C GLU A 41 1.21 -0.95 34.51
N ILE A 42 0.83 -1.97 33.73
CA ILE A 42 1.63 -2.47 32.61
C ILE A 42 1.79 -1.39 31.53
N ALA A 43 0.71 -0.67 31.21
CA ALA A 43 0.77 0.43 30.25
C ALA A 43 1.73 1.53 30.73
N ARG A 44 1.74 1.87 32.02
CA ARG A 44 2.72 2.81 32.61
C ARG A 44 4.15 2.31 32.50
N LYS A 45 4.42 1.04 32.79
CA LYS A 45 5.76 0.43 32.64
C LYS A 45 6.22 0.43 31.18
N LEU A 46 5.32 0.11 30.25
CA LEU A 46 5.60 0.21 28.82
C LEU A 46 5.86 1.65 28.40
N ALA A 47 5.14 2.63 28.95
CA ALA A 47 5.28 4.04 28.63
C ALA A 47 6.67 4.61 28.99
N GLN A 48 7.35 4.02 29.98
CA GLN A 48 8.70 4.43 30.41
C GLN A 48 9.80 4.00 29.42
N VAL A 49 9.57 2.98 28.59
CA VAL A 49 10.51 2.57 27.54
C VAL A 49 10.33 3.49 26.34
N PRO A 50 11.37 4.14 25.76
CA PRO A 50 11.22 4.96 24.55
C PRO A 50 10.55 4.19 23.41
N VAL A 51 9.75 4.87 22.58
CA VAL A 51 8.99 4.21 21.50
C VAL A 51 9.94 3.54 20.50
N GLU A 52 11.09 4.15 20.28
CA GLU A 52 12.21 3.71 19.46
C GLU A 52 12.87 2.43 20.00
N GLU A 53 12.50 1.93 21.16
CA GLU A 53 13.01 0.66 21.71
C GLU A 53 11.92 -0.42 21.72
N ARG A 54 10.65 -0.06 21.44
CA ARG A 54 9.48 -0.96 21.52
C ARG A 54 9.24 -1.81 20.25
N PHE A 55 10.30 -2.28 19.59
CA PHE A 55 10.16 -3.04 18.33
C PHE A 55 9.81 -4.52 18.52
N VAL A 56 10.45 -5.16 19.49
CA VAL A 56 10.39 -6.62 19.67
C VAL A 56 9.80 -6.93 21.04
N VAL A 57 8.68 -7.67 21.05
CA VAL A 57 7.94 -8.06 22.26
C VAL A 57 8.85 -8.53 23.40
N ARG A 58 9.86 -9.35 23.08
CA ARG A 58 10.80 -9.86 24.07
C ARG A 58 11.67 -8.76 24.68
N ARG A 59 12.23 -7.87 23.87
CA ARG A 59 13.11 -6.79 24.31
C ARG A 59 12.33 -5.75 25.11
N THR A 60 11.21 -5.30 24.56
CA THR A 60 10.28 -4.39 25.24
C THR A 60 9.80 -4.92 26.59
N ALA A 61 9.60 -6.24 26.73
CA ALA A 61 9.24 -6.85 28.01
C ALA A 61 10.38 -6.77 29.03
N ILE A 62 11.63 -7.02 28.60
CA ILE A 62 12.82 -6.90 29.45
C ILE A 62 13.00 -5.46 29.90
N ASP A 63 12.96 -4.51 28.96
CA ASP A 63 13.20 -3.09 29.22
C ASP A 63 12.11 -2.49 30.13
N ALA A 64 10.86 -2.95 29.98
CA ALA A 64 9.75 -2.54 30.85
C ALA A 64 9.64 -3.35 32.16
N GLY A 65 10.52 -4.33 32.41
CA GLY A 65 10.49 -5.17 33.61
C GLY A 65 9.23 -6.02 33.76
N ILE A 66 8.64 -6.47 32.64
CA ILE A 66 7.41 -7.27 32.60
C ILE A 66 7.60 -8.58 31.83
N THR A 67 6.66 -9.52 31.95
CA THR A 67 6.74 -10.78 31.20
C THR A 67 6.29 -10.60 29.75
N ARG A 68 6.90 -11.36 28.82
CA ARG A 68 6.53 -11.39 27.40
C ARG A 68 5.03 -11.66 27.17
N HIS A 69 4.44 -12.52 27.99
CA HIS A 69 3.02 -12.85 27.93
C HIS A 69 2.13 -11.62 28.13
N LEU A 70 2.53 -10.69 29.02
CA LEU A 70 1.76 -9.47 29.28
C LEU A 70 1.79 -8.51 28.10
N VAL A 71 2.93 -8.36 27.44
CA VAL A 71 3.03 -7.54 26.21
C VAL A 71 2.19 -8.14 25.09
N THR A 72 2.26 -9.46 24.88
CA THR A 72 1.40 -10.15 23.89
C THR A 72 -0.09 -10.03 24.23
N ALA A 73 -0.45 -10.10 25.51
CA ALA A 73 -1.84 -9.91 25.94
C ALA A 73 -2.31 -8.48 25.69
N MET A 74 -1.50 -7.45 25.98
CA MET A 74 -1.82 -6.05 25.66
C MET A 74 -2.03 -5.85 24.15
N LEU A 75 -1.24 -6.53 23.31
CA LEU A 75 -1.44 -6.53 21.85
C LEU A 75 -2.75 -7.19 21.44
N LYS A 76 -3.07 -8.37 22.02
CA LYS A 76 -4.30 -9.11 21.72
C LYS A 76 -5.57 -8.39 22.19
N GLU A 77 -5.48 -7.70 23.33
CA GLU A 77 -6.55 -6.90 23.93
C GLU A 77 -6.71 -5.52 23.25
N GLY A 78 -5.84 -5.17 22.30
CA GLY A 78 -5.89 -3.87 21.61
C GLY A 78 -5.52 -2.69 22.50
N ARG A 79 -4.85 -2.91 23.64
CA ARG A 79 -4.33 -1.85 24.52
C ARG A 79 -2.92 -1.39 24.14
N LEU A 80 -2.23 -2.20 23.34
CA LEU A 80 -0.98 -1.86 22.66
C LEU A 80 -1.19 -2.19 21.18
N HIS A 81 -0.66 -1.36 20.29
CA HIS A 81 -0.78 -1.57 18.85
C HIS A 81 0.59 -1.69 18.20
N ARG A 82 0.67 -2.54 17.17
CA ARG A 82 1.81 -2.51 16.25
C ARG A 82 1.54 -1.45 15.21
N SER A 83 2.46 -0.51 15.08
CA SER A 83 2.49 0.44 13.97
C SER A 83 3.81 0.27 13.23
N SER A 84 3.74 0.31 11.91
CA SER A 84 4.91 0.32 11.04
C SER A 84 4.95 1.64 10.30
N THR A 85 6.10 2.30 10.29
CA THR A 85 6.35 3.49 9.49
C THR A 85 7.18 3.12 8.26
N ARG A 86 7.06 3.92 7.20
CA ARG A 86 7.96 3.86 6.04
C ARG A 86 8.87 5.06 6.09
N ILE A 87 10.08 4.91 5.58
CA ILE A 87 10.99 6.04 5.36
C ILE A 87 10.33 6.94 4.32
N LYS A 88 10.18 8.23 4.65
CA LYS A 88 9.66 9.26 3.76
C LYS A 88 10.81 10.12 3.26
N PRO A 89 10.76 10.65 2.02
CA PRO A 89 11.79 11.54 1.53
C PRO A 89 11.87 12.80 2.40
N ALA A 90 13.09 13.31 2.58
CA ALA A 90 13.29 14.58 3.27
C ALA A 90 12.85 15.73 2.37
N LEU A 91 12.07 16.66 2.92
CA LEU A 91 11.57 17.84 2.21
C LEU A 91 12.29 19.10 2.71
N THR A 92 12.85 19.87 1.79
CA THR A 92 13.33 21.22 2.06
C THR A 92 12.15 22.19 2.20
N ALA A 93 12.39 23.38 2.76
CA ALA A 93 11.36 24.43 2.81
C ALA A 93 10.83 24.77 1.41
N GLN A 94 11.70 24.78 0.39
CA GLN A 94 11.31 24.99 -1.01
C GLN A 94 10.45 23.84 -1.55
N ASN A 95 10.78 22.58 -1.24
CA ASN A 95 9.96 21.45 -1.69
C ASN A 95 8.55 21.52 -1.09
N LYS A 96 8.44 21.91 0.19
CA LYS A 96 7.15 22.14 0.85
C LYS A 96 6.39 23.27 0.17
N HIS A 97 7.07 24.37 -0.17
CA HIS A 97 6.49 25.50 -0.89
C HIS A 97 5.83 25.08 -2.20
N MET A 98 6.63 24.43 -3.06
CA MET A 98 6.18 23.94 -4.36
C MET A 98 5.01 22.96 -4.24
N ARG A 99 4.97 22.15 -3.17
CA ARG A 99 3.85 21.24 -2.91
C ARG A 99 2.57 22.00 -2.58
N VAL A 100 2.62 23.02 -1.73
CA VAL A 100 1.44 23.84 -1.42
C VAL A 100 0.96 24.58 -2.67
N GLU A 101 1.86 25.22 -3.43
CA GLU A 101 1.48 25.91 -4.66
C GLU A 101 0.82 24.98 -5.68
N HIS A 102 1.38 23.78 -5.86
CA HIS A 102 0.82 22.78 -6.74
C HIS A 102 -0.56 22.29 -6.28
N VAL A 103 -0.81 22.18 -4.98
CA VAL A 103 -2.14 21.81 -4.48
C VAL A 103 -3.14 22.94 -4.69
N LEU A 104 -2.75 24.18 -4.38
CA LEU A 104 -3.60 25.35 -4.55
C LEU A 104 -4.01 25.55 -6.01
N SER A 105 -3.16 25.20 -6.99
CA SER A 105 -3.53 25.28 -8.42
C SER A 105 -4.65 24.33 -8.85
N TYR A 106 -5.05 23.37 -8.00
CA TYR A 106 -6.19 22.48 -8.25
C TYR A 106 -7.43 22.86 -7.44
N ILE A 107 -7.40 23.96 -6.68
CA ILE A 107 -8.54 24.42 -5.88
C ILE A 107 -9.02 25.73 -6.48
N ASP A 108 -10.32 25.82 -6.73
CA ASP A 108 -10.94 27.05 -7.20
C ASP A 108 -11.03 28.10 -6.06
N ASP A 109 -10.62 29.33 -6.33
CA ASP A 109 -10.47 30.38 -5.31
C ASP A 109 -11.82 30.87 -4.75
N GLU A 110 -12.92 30.72 -5.49
CA GLU A 110 -14.25 31.17 -5.07
C GLU A 110 -15.02 30.05 -4.34
N SER A 111 -15.12 28.88 -4.97
CA SER A 111 -15.88 27.75 -4.46
C SER A 111 -15.12 26.93 -3.43
N HIS A 112 -13.78 26.99 -3.43
CA HIS A 112 -12.89 26.11 -2.68
C HIS A 112 -13.06 24.62 -3.00
N GLU A 113 -13.73 24.30 -4.10
CA GLU A 113 -13.84 22.93 -4.61
C GLU A 113 -12.59 22.57 -5.40
N PHE A 114 -12.19 21.29 -5.31
CA PHE A 114 -11.13 20.80 -6.19
C PHE A 114 -11.63 20.75 -7.63
N GLU A 115 -10.76 21.14 -8.56
CA GLU A 115 -10.97 20.85 -9.97
C GLU A 115 -11.19 19.34 -10.19
N SER A 116 -12.09 18.99 -11.10
CA SER A 116 -12.43 17.59 -11.36
C SER A 116 -11.30 16.80 -12.01
N MET A 117 -10.20 17.43 -12.45
CA MET A 117 -9.04 16.79 -13.10
C MET A 117 -9.39 15.94 -14.33
N GLU A 118 -10.52 16.22 -14.99
CA GLU A 118 -11.01 15.44 -16.15
C GLU A 118 -10.15 15.66 -17.40
N ASN A 119 -9.46 16.80 -17.47
CA ASN A 119 -8.55 17.18 -18.55
C ASN A 119 -7.07 16.89 -18.22
N VAL A 120 -6.80 16.13 -17.15
CA VAL A 120 -5.44 15.81 -16.71
C VAL A 120 -5.13 14.35 -17.00
N VAL A 121 -3.98 14.13 -17.67
CA VAL A 121 -3.42 12.80 -17.90
C VAL A 121 -2.17 12.64 -17.04
N HIS A 122 -2.19 11.65 -16.15
CA HIS A 122 -1.01 11.23 -15.40
C HIS A 122 -0.21 10.21 -16.21
N ILE A 123 1.09 10.46 -16.36
CA ILE A 123 2.05 9.62 -17.07
C ILE A 123 3.24 9.36 -16.15
N ASP A 124 3.70 8.12 -16.09
CA ASP A 124 4.84 7.72 -15.26
C ASP A 124 5.37 6.34 -15.65
N GLU A 125 6.63 6.09 -15.30
CA GLU A 125 7.30 4.80 -15.50
C GLU A 125 7.39 3.99 -14.20
N LYS A 126 7.28 2.66 -14.33
CA LYS A 126 7.54 1.76 -13.21
C LYS A 126 8.23 0.47 -13.60
N ARG A 127 9.19 0.06 -12.77
CA ARG A 127 9.80 -1.27 -12.80
C ARG A 127 8.96 -2.28 -12.00
N PHE A 128 8.40 -3.27 -12.69
CA PHE A 128 7.73 -4.40 -12.06
C PHE A 128 8.70 -5.56 -11.88
N ASN A 129 8.74 -6.13 -10.67
CA ASN A 129 9.54 -7.34 -10.41
C ASN A 129 8.75 -8.57 -10.85
N GLN A 130 9.43 -9.51 -11.50
CA GLN A 130 8.85 -10.81 -11.89
C GLN A 130 8.24 -11.57 -10.70
N ASP A 131 8.82 -11.42 -9.51
CA ASP A 131 8.37 -12.13 -8.31
C ASP A 131 8.75 -11.37 -7.02
N THR A 132 8.26 -11.83 -5.87
CA THR A 132 8.63 -11.32 -4.54
C THR A 132 9.60 -12.26 -3.83
N ASN A 133 10.53 -11.72 -3.04
CA ASN A 133 11.46 -12.57 -2.28
C ASN A 133 10.74 -13.50 -1.27
N LYS A 134 9.64 -13.04 -0.67
CA LYS A 134 8.88 -13.81 0.33
C LYS A 134 7.42 -13.95 -0.12
N ARG A 135 6.92 -15.19 -0.11
CA ARG A 135 5.50 -15.52 -0.26
C ARG A 135 5.07 -16.40 0.92
N THR A 136 3.87 -16.17 1.40
CA THR A 136 3.24 -16.98 2.44
C THR A 136 2.17 -17.84 1.78
N TYR A 137 2.22 -19.16 2.03
CA TYR A 137 1.25 -20.13 1.54
C TYR A 137 0.42 -20.66 2.70
N MET A 138 -0.86 -20.91 2.46
CA MET A 138 -1.70 -21.72 3.34
C MET A 138 -1.66 -23.14 2.79
N LEU A 139 -1.11 -24.08 3.54
CA LEU A 139 -0.90 -25.46 3.12
C LEU A 139 -1.67 -26.39 4.07
N LEU A 140 -2.22 -27.47 3.53
CA LEU A 140 -2.71 -28.60 4.33
C LEU A 140 -1.54 -29.44 4.86
N ASP A 141 -1.79 -30.31 5.83
CA ASP A 141 -0.74 -31.04 6.57
C ASP A 141 0.20 -31.88 5.67
N GLU A 142 -0.28 -32.33 4.52
CA GLU A 142 0.49 -33.14 3.55
C GLU A 142 0.95 -32.35 2.32
N GLU A 143 0.65 -31.06 2.23
CA GLU A 143 1.00 -30.24 1.07
C GLU A 143 2.40 -29.61 1.23
N LEU A 144 3.19 -29.71 0.16
CA LEU A 144 4.47 -29.01 0.06
C LEU A 144 4.26 -27.64 -0.58
N HIS A 145 5.05 -26.66 -0.14
CA HIS A 145 5.07 -25.36 -0.81
C HIS A 145 5.65 -25.51 -2.23
N PRO A 146 5.20 -24.68 -3.18
CA PRO A 146 5.80 -24.64 -4.51
C PRO A 146 7.29 -24.31 -4.44
N GLN A 147 8.11 -25.11 -5.12
CA GLN A 147 9.55 -24.85 -5.24
C GLN A 147 9.79 -23.62 -6.13
N ARG A 148 10.63 -22.69 -5.68
CA ARG A 148 10.93 -21.42 -6.34
C ARG A 148 12.42 -21.16 -6.35
N ASP A 149 13.09 -21.68 -7.38
CA ASP A 149 14.54 -21.64 -7.47
C ASP A 149 15.02 -20.43 -8.27
N ARG A 150 15.95 -19.68 -7.66
CA ARG A 150 16.74 -18.64 -8.35
C ARG A 150 18.14 -18.61 -7.75
N LYS A 151 19.13 -18.22 -8.57
CA LYS A 151 20.54 -18.09 -8.13
C LYS A 151 20.71 -17.09 -6.97
N SER A 152 19.90 -16.03 -6.93
CA SER A 152 19.88 -15.05 -5.83
C SER A 152 18.55 -14.30 -5.78
N LYS A 153 18.14 -13.94 -4.56
CA LYS A 153 17.01 -13.03 -4.30
C LYS A 153 17.25 -11.59 -4.79
N ASN A 154 18.50 -11.20 -5.02
CA ASN A 154 18.83 -9.84 -5.47
C ASN A 154 18.70 -9.70 -7.00
N PHE A 155 18.73 -10.81 -7.74
CA PHE A 155 18.65 -10.83 -9.20
C PHE A 155 17.27 -11.30 -9.67
N ILE A 156 16.20 -10.74 -9.09
CA ILE A 156 14.85 -10.94 -9.61
C ILE A 156 14.72 -10.06 -10.86
N PRO A 157 14.42 -10.63 -12.04
CA PRO A 157 14.23 -9.86 -13.26
C PRO A 157 13.14 -8.80 -13.08
N LYS A 158 13.36 -7.64 -13.70
CA LYS A 158 12.42 -6.51 -13.67
C LYS A 158 12.18 -6.05 -15.10
N THR A 159 10.96 -5.63 -15.39
CA THR A 159 10.61 -4.99 -16.67
C THR A 159 10.02 -3.63 -16.36
N MET A 160 10.44 -2.62 -17.11
CA MET A 160 9.92 -1.26 -16.99
C MET A 160 8.69 -1.10 -17.86
N PHE A 161 7.69 -0.38 -17.35
CA PHE A 161 6.47 -0.04 -18.05
C PHE A 161 6.23 1.45 -17.96
N LEU A 162 5.84 2.07 -19.07
CA LEU A 162 5.25 3.40 -19.10
C LEU A 162 3.73 3.25 -19.01
N ALA A 163 3.07 4.01 -18.15
CA ALA A 163 1.61 4.01 -18.05
C ALA A 163 1.05 5.42 -18.17
N ALA A 164 -0.12 5.54 -18.79
CA ALA A 164 -0.87 6.78 -18.90
C ALA A 164 -2.33 6.54 -18.49
N VAL A 165 -2.83 7.37 -17.57
CA VAL A 165 -4.23 7.32 -17.11
C VAL A 165 -4.81 8.72 -16.96
N ALA A 166 -6.08 8.85 -17.29
CA ALA A 166 -6.91 10.01 -17.02
C ALA A 166 -8.01 9.65 -16.02
N ARG A 167 -8.72 10.65 -15.52
CA ARG A 167 -9.87 10.40 -14.69
C ARG A 167 -11.00 9.75 -15.51
N PRO A 168 -11.67 8.70 -15.00
CA PRO A 168 -12.85 8.16 -15.66
C PRO A 168 -13.97 9.21 -15.72
N THR A 169 -14.58 9.34 -16.89
CA THR A 169 -15.63 10.33 -17.18
C THR A 169 -16.70 9.73 -18.07
N TYR A 170 -17.88 10.34 -18.10
CA TYR A 170 -18.95 9.96 -19.02
C TYR A 170 -18.96 10.92 -20.21
N ASP A 171 -18.78 10.38 -21.42
CA ASP A 171 -18.87 11.15 -22.65
C ASP A 171 -20.34 11.19 -23.11
N PHE A 172 -20.96 12.36 -23.00
CA PHE A 172 -22.35 12.59 -23.40
C PHE A 172 -22.56 12.50 -24.92
N HIS A 173 -21.56 12.85 -25.73
CA HIS A 173 -21.66 12.80 -27.19
C HIS A 173 -21.59 11.35 -27.68
N ARG A 174 -20.68 10.56 -27.12
CA ARG A 174 -20.52 9.14 -27.46
C ARG A 174 -21.48 8.23 -26.68
N LYS A 175 -22.21 8.78 -25.71
CA LYS A 175 -23.10 8.06 -24.77
C LYS A 175 -22.40 6.85 -24.16
N CYS A 176 -21.11 7.00 -23.85
CA CYS A 176 -20.29 5.92 -23.33
C CYS A 176 -19.40 6.42 -22.20
N ARG A 177 -19.09 5.51 -21.26
CA ARG A 177 -18.20 5.83 -20.13
C ARG A 177 -16.75 5.59 -20.56
N CYS A 178 -15.95 6.65 -20.56
CA CYS A 178 -14.50 6.56 -20.64
C CYS A 178 -13.99 5.98 -19.32
N ASN A 179 -13.28 4.85 -19.39
CA ASN A 179 -12.77 4.16 -18.22
C ASN A 179 -11.49 4.80 -17.63
N GLY A 180 -10.99 5.89 -18.22
CA GLY A 180 -9.78 6.61 -17.81
C GLY A 180 -8.47 5.92 -18.16
N LYS A 181 -8.50 4.72 -18.75
CA LYS A 181 -7.29 3.95 -19.09
C LYS A 181 -6.84 4.32 -20.51
N ILE A 182 -5.68 4.95 -20.64
CA ILE A 182 -5.12 5.32 -21.95
C ILE A 182 -4.21 4.19 -22.46
N GLY A 183 -3.24 3.77 -21.65
CA GLY A 183 -2.37 2.66 -22.03
C GLY A 183 -1.32 2.32 -20.99
N ILE A 184 -0.74 1.13 -21.18
CA ILE A 184 0.43 0.66 -20.47
C ILE A 184 1.33 -0.04 -21.49
N TRP A 185 2.61 0.31 -21.51
CA TRP A 185 3.55 -0.14 -22.52
C TRP A 185 4.82 -0.66 -21.87
N ALA A 186 5.18 -1.91 -22.16
CA ALA A 186 6.46 -2.47 -21.74
C ALA A 186 7.60 -1.83 -22.54
N LEU A 187 8.61 -1.30 -21.85
CA LEU A 187 9.80 -0.74 -22.48
C LEU A 187 10.77 -1.87 -22.80
N THR A 188 10.54 -2.50 -23.95
CA THR A 188 11.32 -3.63 -24.44
C THR A 188 11.76 -3.41 -25.89
N GLU A 189 12.89 -3.99 -26.26
CA GLU A 189 13.39 -3.98 -27.63
C GLU A 189 13.33 -5.38 -28.24
N GLU A 190 12.99 -5.43 -29.53
CA GLU A 190 13.14 -6.63 -30.35
C GLU A 190 14.55 -6.70 -30.92
N TYR A 191 15.15 -7.88 -30.85
CA TYR A 191 16.47 -8.13 -31.42
C TYR A 191 16.55 -9.51 -32.06
N VAL A 192 17.41 -9.62 -33.06
CA VAL A 192 17.68 -10.88 -33.76
C VAL A 192 18.74 -11.67 -32.98
N ALA A 193 18.48 -12.96 -32.74
CA ALA A 193 19.43 -13.83 -32.07
C ALA A 193 20.71 -13.97 -32.90
N GLN A 194 21.84 -13.47 -32.38
CA GLN A 194 23.14 -13.58 -33.04
C GLN A 194 23.80 -14.95 -32.84
N ARG A 195 23.41 -15.69 -31.79
CA ARG A 195 23.95 -17.00 -31.45
C ARG A 195 22.80 -17.98 -31.21
N SER A 196 22.98 -19.22 -31.65
CA SER A 196 22.09 -20.30 -31.31
C SER A 196 22.29 -20.69 -29.84
N SER A 197 21.17 -20.92 -29.16
CA SER A 197 21.13 -21.51 -27.83
C SER A 197 20.12 -22.65 -27.81
N GLN A 198 20.12 -23.45 -26.74
CA GLN A 198 19.20 -24.58 -26.58
C GLN A 198 17.73 -24.22 -26.80
N TYR A 199 17.34 -22.97 -26.50
CA TYR A 199 15.94 -22.51 -26.56
C TYR A 199 15.69 -21.47 -27.65
N ARG A 200 16.71 -21.07 -28.42
CA ARG A 200 16.60 -20.00 -29.41
C ARG A 200 17.57 -20.22 -30.58
N PRO A 201 17.07 -20.61 -31.76
CA PRO A 201 17.87 -20.68 -32.98
C PRO A 201 18.43 -19.30 -33.38
N THR A 202 19.54 -19.28 -34.11
CA THR A 202 20.08 -18.06 -34.72
C THR A 202 19.06 -17.48 -35.69
N GLY A 203 18.90 -16.15 -35.71
CA GLY A 203 17.93 -15.47 -36.57
C GLY A 203 16.53 -15.31 -35.98
N THR A 204 16.21 -15.92 -34.84
CA THR A 204 14.91 -15.73 -34.18
C THR A 204 14.80 -14.32 -33.58
N ILE A 205 13.73 -13.60 -33.92
CA ILE A 205 13.34 -12.35 -33.25
C ILE A 205 12.92 -12.70 -31.83
N CYS A 206 13.57 -12.09 -30.84
CA CYS A 206 13.02 -12.09 -29.49
C CYS A 206 13.12 -10.72 -28.88
N THR A 207 12.37 -10.58 -27.81
CA THR A 207 12.27 -9.36 -27.04
C THR A 207 13.22 -9.44 -25.83
N ARG A 208 13.82 -8.33 -25.44
CA ARG A 208 14.52 -8.17 -24.15
C ARG A 208 14.21 -6.80 -23.55
N ASN A 209 14.50 -6.66 -22.26
CA ASN A 209 14.46 -5.35 -21.62
C ASN A 209 15.55 -4.45 -22.20
N ILE A 210 15.24 -3.16 -22.32
CA ILE A 210 16.20 -2.14 -22.79
C ILE A 210 17.23 -1.91 -21.68
N GLU A 211 18.50 -2.27 -21.92
CA GLU A 211 19.58 -2.22 -20.92
C GLU A 211 19.97 -0.78 -20.51
N SER A 212 19.77 0.22 -21.39
CA SER A 212 20.22 1.60 -21.18
C SER A 212 19.31 2.44 -20.27
N ILE A 213 18.05 2.06 -20.07
CA ILE A 213 17.12 2.78 -19.18
C ILE A 213 17.48 2.54 -17.68
N ASP A 214 18.36 1.57 -17.40
CA ASP A 214 18.78 1.16 -16.07
C ASP A 214 19.71 2.12 -15.32
N ARG A 215 20.20 3.19 -15.96
CA ARG A 215 21.20 4.08 -15.34
C ARG A 215 20.83 5.56 -15.26
N GLU A 216 19.95 6.07 -16.12
CA GLU A 216 19.76 7.53 -16.26
C GLU A 216 18.48 8.09 -15.63
N GLN A 217 17.38 7.33 -15.55
CA GLN A 217 16.09 7.90 -15.14
C GLN A 217 15.80 7.85 -13.63
N ASP A 218 16.50 7.02 -12.85
CA ASP A 218 16.14 6.75 -11.43
C ASP A 218 16.39 7.96 -10.49
N ASN A 219 16.87 9.10 -11.00
CA ASN A 219 17.07 10.37 -10.27
C ASN A 219 16.98 11.63 -11.16
N ALA A 220 16.50 11.53 -12.41
CA ALA A 220 16.54 12.65 -13.33
C ALA A 220 15.39 13.63 -13.03
N LYS A 221 15.73 14.87 -12.67
CA LYS A 221 14.80 15.98 -12.91
C LYS A 221 14.45 15.96 -14.40
N PRO A 222 13.20 16.18 -14.81
CA PRO A 222 12.92 16.38 -16.22
C PRO A 222 13.80 17.54 -16.70
N HIS A 223 14.77 17.24 -17.56
CA HIS A 223 15.68 18.23 -18.14
C HIS A 223 15.00 19.05 -19.26
N ILE A 224 13.70 18.83 -19.44
CA ILE A 224 12.90 19.41 -20.50
C ILE A 224 12.07 20.54 -19.89
N SER A 225 12.12 21.71 -20.52
CA SER A 225 11.31 22.85 -20.11
C SER A 225 9.83 22.57 -20.38
N PRO A 226 8.89 22.96 -19.50
CA PRO A 226 7.46 22.88 -19.81
C PRO A 226 7.06 23.82 -20.96
N PHE A 227 7.93 24.77 -21.31
CA PHE A 227 7.81 25.67 -22.46
C PHE A 227 8.73 25.29 -23.61
N ASP A 228 9.17 24.04 -23.66
CA ASP A 228 9.94 23.53 -24.78
C ASP A 228 9.15 23.73 -26.09
N PRO A 229 9.72 24.42 -27.11
CA PRO A 229 9.01 24.72 -28.34
C PRO A 229 8.48 23.50 -29.07
N ASP A 230 9.19 22.37 -29.02
CA ASP A 230 8.79 21.14 -29.71
C ASP A 230 7.59 20.50 -29.00
N ILE A 231 7.57 20.53 -27.66
CA ILE A 231 6.42 20.06 -26.87
C ILE A 231 5.21 20.96 -27.10
N LEU A 232 5.40 22.28 -27.11
CA LEU A 232 4.29 23.22 -27.35
C LEU A 232 3.74 23.05 -28.77
N ALA A 233 4.61 22.89 -29.77
CA ALA A 233 4.20 22.65 -31.15
C ALA A 233 3.43 21.34 -31.29
N ALA A 234 3.94 20.24 -30.72
CA ALA A 234 3.26 18.95 -30.70
C ALA A 234 1.93 19.00 -29.93
N GLY A 235 1.87 19.75 -28.83
CA GLY A 235 0.68 19.91 -28.01
C GLY A 235 -0.42 20.76 -28.65
N LEU A 236 -0.07 21.57 -29.67
CA LEU A 236 -0.99 22.38 -30.46
C LEU A 236 -1.38 21.74 -31.80
N GLU A 237 -0.67 20.68 -32.21
CA GLU A 237 -0.96 19.95 -33.44
C GLU A 237 -2.40 19.41 -33.40
N GLY A 238 -3.13 19.49 -34.52
CA GLY A 238 -4.49 18.97 -34.61
C GLY A 238 -5.56 19.75 -33.83
N GLY A 239 -5.25 20.97 -33.36
CA GLY A 239 -6.19 21.83 -32.62
C GLY A 239 -6.32 21.50 -31.14
N TRP A 240 -5.43 20.65 -30.62
CA TRP A 240 -5.34 20.39 -29.18
C TRP A 240 -4.65 21.54 -28.44
N SER A 241 -4.77 21.57 -27.12
CA SER A 241 -4.05 22.50 -26.24
C SER A 241 -3.48 21.69 -25.08
N ILE A 242 -2.45 20.90 -25.37
CA ILE A 242 -1.80 20.03 -24.39
C ILE A 242 -0.68 20.80 -23.70
N ARG A 243 -0.68 20.79 -22.37
CA ARG A 243 0.35 21.42 -21.54
C ARG A 243 0.98 20.39 -20.63
N LEU A 244 2.30 20.46 -20.50
CA LEU A 244 3.06 19.60 -19.61
C LEU A 244 3.06 20.21 -18.20
N ILE A 245 2.63 19.44 -17.21
CA ILE A 245 2.65 19.83 -15.80
C ILE A 245 3.59 18.89 -15.05
N PHE A 246 4.58 19.47 -14.38
CA PHE A 246 5.51 18.70 -13.57
C PHE A 246 5.02 18.58 -12.13
N GLN A 247 5.21 17.41 -11.55
CA GLN A 247 4.99 17.20 -10.13
C GLN A 247 6.07 17.89 -9.31
N PRO A 248 5.74 18.37 -8.09
CA PRO A 248 6.74 18.90 -7.18
C PRO A 248 7.82 17.85 -6.85
N PRO A 249 9.07 18.28 -6.62
CA PRO A 249 10.17 17.35 -6.33
C PRO A 249 9.87 16.49 -5.09
N ASN A 250 10.32 15.22 -5.11
CA ASN A 250 10.15 14.27 -4.01
C ASN A 250 8.69 14.06 -3.55
N SER A 251 7.74 14.11 -4.50
CA SER A 251 6.30 14.05 -4.22
C SER A 251 5.60 12.88 -4.91
N PRO A 252 5.99 11.62 -4.65
CA PRO A 252 5.33 10.45 -5.25
C PRO A 252 3.85 10.31 -4.84
N ASP A 253 3.45 10.99 -3.77
CA ASP A 253 2.09 11.09 -3.28
C ASP A 253 1.20 12.07 -4.04
N LEU A 254 1.76 12.80 -5.01
CA LEU A 254 1.02 13.66 -5.95
C LEU A 254 0.82 13.01 -7.32
N ASN A 255 1.12 11.72 -7.45
CA ASN A 255 0.92 10.95 -8.69
C ASN A 255 -0.12 9.85 -8.51
N VAL A 256 -1.20 9.88 -9.29
CA VAL A 256 -2.24 8.82 -9.31
C VAL A 256 -1.64 7.44 -9.58
N LEU A 257 -0.61 7.38 -10.43
CA LEU A 257 0.03 6.14 -10.85
C LEU A 257 0.72 5.44 -9.68
N ASP A 258 1.54 6.18 -8.93
CA ASP A 258 2.21 5.69 -7.72
C ASP A 258 1.26 5.47 -6.54
N LEU A 259 0.27 6.36 -6.36
CA LEU A 259 -0.66 6.31 -5.25
C LEU A 259 -1.46 5.01 -5.20
N GLY A 260 -1.87 4.50 -6.36
CA GLY A 260 -2.81 3.38 -6.39
C GLY A 260 -2.73 2.48 -7.60
N LEU A 261 -2.51 3.01 -8.82
CA LEU A 261 -2.57 2.19 -10.03
C LEU A 261 -1.54 1.08 -9.97
N PHE A 262 -0.28 1.47 -9.80
CA PHE A 262 0.83 0.55 -9.85
C PHE A 262 0.82 -0.46 -8.70
N ALA A 263 0.45 -0.02 -7.50
CA ALA A 263 0.29 -0.91 -6.36
C ALA A 263 -0.81 -1.96 -6.61
N SER A 264 -1.91 -1.56 -7.25
CA SER A 264 -3.03 -2.44 -7.61
C SER A 264 -2.62 -3.46 -8.67
N ILE A 265 -1.96 -3.01 -9.75
CA ILE A 265 -1.42 -3.89 -10.80
C ILE A 265 -0.45 -4.90 -10.19
N GLN A 266 0.50 -4.44 -9.38
CA GLN A 266 1.51 -5.30 -8.76
C GLN A 266 0.87 -6.34 -7.82
N SER A 267 -0.17 -5.95 -7.08
CA SER A 267 -0.91 -6.89 -6.23
C SER A 267 -1.63 -7.98 -7.03
N LEU A 268 -2.13 -7.68 -8.23
CA LEU A 268 -2.76 -8.67 -9.11
C LEU A 268 -1.72 -9.55 -9.79
N GLN A 269 -0.67 -8.93 -10.33
CA GLN A 269 0.45 -9.59 -10.99
C GLN A 269 1.12 -10.64 -10.09
N TYR A 270 1.29 -10.37 -8.80
CA TYR A 270 1.89 -11.35 -7.87
C TYR A 270 1.02 -12.59 -7.59
N ARG A 271 -0.25 -12.60 -7.99
CA ARG A 271 -1.11 -13.79 -7.89
C ARG A 271 -0.81 -14.81 -8.99
N ILE A 272 -0.15 -14.38 -10.06
CA ILE A 272 0.20 -15.21 -11.20
C ILE A 272 1.65 -15.68 -11.03
N PRO A 273 1.94 -16.98 -11.23
CA PRO A 273 3.32 -17.46 -11.29
C PRO A 273 3.94 -17.07 -12.64
N ILE A 274 5.10 -16.41 -12.59
CA ILE A 274 5.75 -15.83 -13.76
C ILE A 274 7.11 -16.49 -13.96
N TYR A 275 7.34 -17.10 -15.11
CA TYR A 275 8.58 -17.83 -15.41
C TYR A 275 9.42 -17.13 -16.47
N LYS A 276 8.78 -16.49 -17.45
CA LYS A 276 9.43 -15.68 -18.50
C LYS A 276 9.06 -14.21 -18.32
N PHE A 277 9.84 -13.32 -18.94
CA PHE A 277 9.53 -11.89 -18.92
C PHE A 277 8.29 -11.56 -19.77
N THR A 278 7.98 -12.33 -20.83
CA THR A 278 6.75 -12.19 -21.61
C THR A 278 5.52 -12.42 -20.74
N ASP A 279 5.56 -13.45 -19.88
CA ASP A 279 4.48 -13.73 -18.92
C ASP A 279 4.28 -12.56 -17.93
N LEU A 280 5.32 -11.77 -17.67
CA LEU A 280 5.20 -10.55 -16.86
C LEU A 280 4.48 -9.44 -17.60
N ILE A 281 4.75 -9.27 -18.89
CA ILE A 281 4.08 -8.29 -19.75
C ILE A 281 2.59 -8.62 -19.82
N ASP A 282 2.27 -9.88 -20.11
CA ASP A 282 0.88 -10.35 -20.19
C ASP A 282 0.15 -10.18 -18.84
N ALA A 283 0.79 -10.57 -17.73
CA ALA A 283 0.19 -10.43 -16.40
C ALA A 283 -0.06 -8.96 -16.00
N VAL A 284 0.83 -8.04 -16.40
CA VAL A 284 0.67 -6.60 -16.14
C VAL A 284 -0.44 -6.02 -17.00
N ASP A 285 -0.47 -6.35 -18.29
CA ASP A 285 -1.51 -5.91 -19.22
C ASP A 285 -2.90 -6.43 -18.81
N ASP A 286 -3.01 -7.70 -18.44
CA ASP A 286 -4.24 -8.29 -17.91
C ASP A 286 -4.70 -7.62 -16.61
N ALA A 287 -3.77 -7.35 -15.69
CA ALA A 287 -4.08 -6.64 -14.44
C ALA A 287 -4.57 -5.20 -14.72
N TYR A 288 -3.96 -4.49 -15.66
CA TYR A 288 -4.37 -3.16 -16.09
C TYR A 288 -5.77 -3.17 -16.74
N LYS A 289 -6.04 -4.14 -17.62
CA LYS A 289 -7.35 -4.34 -18.25
C LYS A 289 -8.42 -4.70 -17.24
N THR A 290 -8.11 -5.54 -16.25
CA THR A 290 -9.03 -6.00 -15.20
C THR A 290 -9.42 -4.88 -14.23
N MET A 291 -8.57 -3.88 -14.02
CA MET A 291 -8.86 -2.79 -13.09
C MET A 291 -10.11 -2.00 -13.53
N SER A 292 -11.04 -1.83 -12.60
CA SER A 292 -12.30 -1.12 -12.85
C SER A 292 -12.12 0.40 -12.91
N ALA A 293 -12.98 1.07 -13.67
CA ALA A 293 -13.04 2.53 -13.70
C ALA A 293 -13.36 3.12 -12.31
N ASP A 294 -14.17 2.45 -11.49
CA ASP A 294 -14.49 2.92 -10.14
C ASP A 294 -13.26 2.89 -9.22
N THR A 295 -12.41 1.88 -9.36
CA THR A 295 -11.12 1.82 -8.63
C THR A 295 -10.20 2.94 -9.05
N LEU A 296 -10.13 3.25 -10.35
CA LEU A 296 -9.32 4.36 -10.84
C LEU A 296 -9.83 5.70 -10.29
N ASP A 297 -11.15 5.93 -10.32
CA ASP A 297 -11.75 7.14 -9.76
C ASP A 297 -11.55 7.27 -8.24
N ASP A 298 -11.57 6.14 -7.51
CA ASP A 298 -11.23 6.11 -6.09
C ASP A 298 -9.81 6.62 -5.82
N ILE A 299 -8.86 6.37 -6.74
CA ILE A 299 -7.47 6.86 -6.61
C ILE A 299 -7.43 8.37 -6.83
N PHE A 300 -8.17 8.93 -7.78
CA PHE A 300 -8.26 10.39 -7.97
C PHE A 300 -8.83 11.10 -6.74
N LEU A 301 -9.91 10.58 -6.16
CA LEU A 301 -10.41 11.08 -4.87
C LEU A 301 -9.40 10.91 -3.73
N THR A 302 -8.53 9.91 -3.82
CA THR A 302 -7.45 9.70 -2.84
C THR A 302 -6.38 10.75 -3.01
N LEU A 303 -6.03 11.12 -4.25
CA LEU A 303 -5.11 12.20 -4.55
C LEU A 303 -5.61 13.52 -3.94
N GLN A 304 -6.88 13.89 -4.14
CA GLN A 304 -7.46 15.09 -3.49
C GLN A 304 -7.39 15.01 -1.95
N SER A 305 -7.58 13.81 -1.37
CA SER A 305 -7.41 13.61 0.08
C SER A 305 -5.96 13.83 0.54
N TYR A 306 -4.97 13.39 -0.27
CA TYR A 306 -3.56 13.67 -0.02
C TYR A 306 -3.27 15.17 -0.11
N MET A 307 -3.78 15.83 -1.14
CA MET A 307 -3.64 17.27 -1.35
C MET A 307 -4.15 18.06 -0.12
N LEU A 308 -5.32 17.72 0.42
CA LEU A 308 -5.82 18.31 1.68
C LEU A 308 -4.87 18.06 2.86
N CYS A 309 -4.30 16.87 2.99
CA CYS A 309 -3.32 16.57 4.03
C CYS A 309 -2.02 17.37 3.86
N ILE A 310 -1.61 17.65 2.63
CA ILE A 310 -0.43 18.49 2.33
C ILE A 310 -0.67 19.92 2.82
N LEU A 311 -1.85 20.48 2.57
CA LEU A 311 -2.20 21.80 3.08
C LEU A 311 -2.22 21.84 4.61
N LYS A 312 -2.77 20.82 5.26
CA LYS A 312 -2.84 20.74 6.74
C LYS A 312 -1.47 20.65 7.43
N GLU A 313 -0.45 20.22 6.71
CA GLU A 313 0.91 20.04 7.22
C GLU A 313 1.91 21.02 6.57
N ASP A 314 1.42 22.14 6.03
CA ASP A 314 2.22 23.21 5.40
C ASP A 314 3.23 22.67 4.36
N GLY A 315 2.74 21.84 3.43
CA GLY A 315 3.56 21.20 2.40
C GLY A 315 4.34 19.97 2.88
N GLY A 316 4.25 19.63 4.17
CA GLY A 316 4.87 18.48 4.79
C GLY A 316 4.38 17.14 4.25
N ASN A 317 5.03 16.07 4.70
CA ASN A 317 4.64 14.70 4.36
C ASN A 317 4.38 13.84 5.61
N GLN A 318 4.26 14.43 6.79
CA GLN A 318 4.13 13.72 8.07
C GLN A 318 2.68 13.42 8.49
N TYR A 319 1.78 13.28 7.52
CA TYR A 319 0.39 12.90 7.77
C TYR A 319 0.14 11.40 7.65
N LYS A 320 -1.00 10.99 8.22
CA LYS A 320 -1.67 9.73 7.96
C LYS A 320 -2.89 10.02 7.08
N LEU A 321 -2.96 9.36 5.92
CA LEU A 321 -4.08 9.52 5.01
C LEU A 321 -5.40 9.10 5.69
N PRO A 322 -6.44 9.97 5.69
CA PRO A 322 -7.75 9.63 6.22
C PRO A 322 -8.44 8.58 5.34
N HIS A 323 -9.08 7.59 5.97
CA HIS A 323 -9.84 6.57 5.26
C HIS A 323 -11.30 7.01 5.12
N MET A 324 -11.70 7.47 3.93
CA MET A 324 -13.07 8.00 3.70
C MET A 324 -14.14 6.94 3.42
N GLY A 325 -13.79 5.65 3.38
CA GLY A 325 -14.79 4.58 3.18
C GLY A 325 -15.51 4.64 1.84
N LYS A 326 -14.80 4.96 0.75
CA LYS A 326 -15.35 5.24 -0.59
C LYS A 326 -16.36 4.22 -1.08
N ALA A 327 -16.06 2.92 -0.92
CA ALA A 327 -16.97 1.84 -1.32
C ALA A 327 -18.32 1.85 -0.57
N LYS A 328 -18.34 2.34 0.68
CA LYS A 328 -19.59 2.53 1.44
C LYS A 328 -20.37 3.73 0.90
N LEU A 329 -19.69 4.85 0.66
CA LEU A 329 -20.30 6.06 0.11
C LEU A 329 -20.86 5.84 -1.29
N ARG A 330 -20.14 5.11 -2.15
CA ARG A 330 -20.59 4.75 -3.51
C ARG A 330 -21.86 3.92 -3.49
N ARG A 331 -21.95 2.92 -2.61
CA ARG A 331 -23.17 2.10 -2.46
C ARG A 331 -24.37 2.91 -1.96
N ALA A 332 -24.13 3.98 -1.22
CA ALA A 332 -25.16 4.90 -0.77
C ALA A 332 -25.48 6.03 -1.78
N ASN A 333 -24.80 6.07 -2.94
CA ASN A 333 -24.83 7.19 -3.89
C ASN A 333 -24.51 8.56 -3.25
N CYS A 334 -23.64 8.57 -2.23
CA CYS A 334 -23.19 9.78 -1.54
C CYS A 334 -21.67 9.99 -1.65
N LEU A 335 -21.00 9.30 -2.58
CA LEU A 335 -19.58 9.56 -2.83
C LEU A 335 -19.49 10.88 -3.61
N PRO A 336 -18.82 11.92 -3.07
CA PRO A 336 -18.66 13.16 -3.81
C PRO A 336 -17.82 12.94 -5.06
N ARG A 337 -18.11 13.70 -6.11
CA ARG A 337 -17.27 13.72 -7.31
C ARG A 337 -15.93 14.37 -7.00
N ASP A 338 -15.95 15.52 -6.34
CA ASP A 338 -14.75 16.26 -5.94
C ASP A 338 -14.82 16.61 -4.46
N LEU A 339 -13.66 16.71 -3.82
CA LEU A 339 -13.57 17.18 -2.45
C LEU A 339 -13.61 18.72 -2.42
N THR A 340 -14.00 19.26 -1.27
CA THR A 340 -13.97 20.69 -0.99
C THR A 340 -12.91 20.95 0.07
N CYS A 341 -12.14 22.02 -0.11
CA CYS A 341 -11.22 22.54 0.90
C CYS A 341 -12.00 23.44 1.87
N GLU A 342 -11.70 23.31 3.15
CA GLU A 342 -12.28 24.20 4.15
C GLU A 342 -11.70 25.61 3.99
N LEU A 343 -12.55 26.64 4.02
CA LEU A 343 -12.15 28.04 3.78
C LEU A 343 -10.95 28.46 4.65
N GLU A 344 -10.98 28.12 5.95
CA GLU A 344 -9.90 28.45 6.88
C GLU A 344 -8.58 27.77 6.48
N LEU A 345 -8.64 26.50 6.04
CA LEU A 345 -7.46 25.77 5.58
C LEU A 345 -6.88 26.39 4.30
N TYR A 346 -7.76 26.76 3.35
CA TYR A 346 -7.35 27.40 2.11
C TYR A 346 -6.68 28.75 2.38
N GLN A 347 -7.30 29.60 3.23
CA GLN A 347 -6.75 30.90 3.61
C GLN A 347 -5.39 30.78 4.26
N ASN A 348 -5.23 29.87 5.24
CA ASN A 348 -3.96 29.61 5.90
C ASN A 348 -2.87 29.19 4.89
N ALA A 349 -3.21 28.31 3.94
CA ALA A 349 -2.28 27.88 2.90
C ALA A 349 -1.91 29.00 1.92
N ALA A 350 -2.88 29.85 1.55
CA ALA A 350 -2.66 30.99 0.67
C ALA A 350 -1.79 32.07 1.33
N GLU A 351 -2.00 32.35 2.62
CA GLU A 351 -1.14 33.23 3.41
C GLU A 351 0.29 32.70 3.53
N TRP A 352 0.43 31.39 3.77
CA TRP A 352 1.73 30.73 3.84
C TRP A 352 2.51 30.86 2.53
N ARG A 353 1.81 30.75 1.39
CA ARG A 353 2.37 31.02 0.06
C ARG A 353 2.92 32.46 -0.04
N SER A 354 2.16 33.45 0.42
CA SER A 354 2.59 34.87 0.40
C SER A 354 3.76 35.17 1.34
N TRP A 355 3.80 34.53 2.52
CA TRP A 355 4.85 34.77 3.51
C TRP A 355 6.23 34.28 3.04
N GLN A 356 6.31 33.08 2.44
CA GLN A 356 7.58 32.57 1.91
C GLN A 356 8.11 33.40 0.74
N CYS A 357 7.24 33.86 -0.17
CA CYS A 357 7.59 34.79 -1.24
C CYS A 357 8.18 36.10 -0.69
N SER A 358 7.80 36.54 0.51
CA SER A 358 8.32 37.77 1.12
C SER A 358 9.64 37.58 1.88
N SER A 359 9.93 36.35 2.32
CA SER A 359 11.11 36.00 3.13
C SER A 359 12.32 35.49 2.34
N LEU A 360 12.17 35.31 1.03
CA LEU A 360 13.21 34.84 0.10
C LEU A 360 13.85 35.97 -0.72
N TRP A 361 13.53 37.24 -0.43
CA TRP A 361 14.12 38.43 -1.04
C TRP A 361 14.86 39.28 -0.02
#